data_AF-A0A957AU63-F1
#
_entry.id   AF-A0A957AU63-F1
#
_cell.length_a   1.000
_cell.length_b   1.000
_cell.length_c   1.000
_cell.angle_alpha   90.00
_cell.angle_beta   90.00
_cell.angle_gamma   90.00
#
_symmetry.space_group_name_H-M   'P 1'
#
loop_
_entity.id
_entity.type
_entity.pdbx_description
1 polymer ?
#
loop_
_entity_poly.entity_id
_entity_poly.type
_entity_poly.pdbx_seq_one_letter_code
_entity_poly.pdbx_strand_id
1 'polypeptide(L)'
;MAERIRRAMQSPYLPTGLLLAGWLLAALGYWGAWVWAKPAGLRVPGIDLAEYVKFIAEVRSGQIHLTRELFLLPLAAISLSMSLLAHRRELKFPGVLRWFINLLAVPVALSMLPPAWTPSLLVTPEFVKQTTAMGVCVVAALLAYPLFRHLPLVAAASVNGVLAVLSIVLPISAFLSVRLPLDTIYGHPVSYGSGPILLAIGLLSVAIAPLLLLRRH
;
A
#
# COMPACT_ATOMS: atom_id res chain seq x y z
N MET A 1 15.26 23.73 21.87
CA MET A 1 14.45 22.69 21.19
C MET A 1 14.14 23.06 19.73
N ALA A 2 13.56 24.25 19.47
CA ALA A 2 13.13 24.69 18.12
C ALA A 2 14.26 24.69 17.06
N GLU A 3 15.46 25.13 17.43
CA GLU A 3 16.62 25.17 16.51
C GLU A 3 17.09 23.79 16.08
N ARG A 4 17.01 22.78 16.97
CA ARG A 4 17.33 21.38 16.64
C ARG A 4 16.30 20.79 15.67
N ILE A 5 15.02 21.09 15.88
CA ILE A 5 13.91 20.66 15.01
C ILE A 5 14.07 21.30 13.61
N ARG A 6 14.38 22.60 13.54
CA ARG A 6 14.61 23.29 12.27
C ARG A 6 15.77 22.68 11.48
N ARG A 7 16.91 22.41 12.13
CA ARG A 7 18.05 21.73 11.47
C ARG A 7 17.71 20.32 11.02
N ALA A 8 16.98 19.55 11.83
CA ALA A 8 16.52 18.22 11.43
C ALA A 8 15.59 18.28 10.20
N MET A 9 14.67 19.25 10.17
CA MET A 9 13.77 19.49 9.02
C MET A 9 14.50 19.90 7.73
N GLN A 10 15.67 20.52 7.86
CA GLN A 10 16.52 20.92 6.73
C GLN A 10 17.46 19.79 6.27
N SER A 11 17.53 18.67 6.99
CA SER A 11 18.42 17.56 6.62
C SER A 11 18.09 17.00 5.22
N PRO A 12 19.08 16.81 4.33
CA PRO A 12 18.88 16.20 3.03
C PRO A 12 18.37 14.75 3.12
N TYR A 13 18.55 14.08 4.25
CA TYR A 13 18.17 12.69 4.47
C TYR A 13 16.78 12.50 5.08
N LEU A 14 16.13 13.58 5.54
CA LEU A 14 14.80 13.47 6.15
C LEU A 14 13.75 12.89 5.18
N PRO A 15 13.63 13.35 3.92
CA PRO A 15 12.69 12.76 2.96
C PRO A 15 12.96 11.27 2.72
N THR A 16 14.24 10.90 2.62
CA THR A 16 14.69 9.52 2.43
C THR A 16 14.27 8.63 3.60
N GLY A 17 14.54 9.08 4.84
CA GLY A 17 14.15 8.36 6.04
C GLY A 17 12.63 8.23 6.19
N LEU A 18 11.89 9.30 5.92
CA LEU A 18 10.42 9.30 5.92
C LEU A 18 9.86 8.32 4.89
N LEU A 19 10.46 8.23 3.71
CA LEU A 19 10.01 7.32 2.67
C LEU A 19 10.25 5.85 3.04
N LEU A 20 11.44 5.52 3.57
CA LEU A 20 11.76 4.16 4.02
C LEU A 20 10.88 3.73 5.19
N ALA A 21 10.74 4.58 6.21
CA ALA A 21 9.85 4.33 7.33
C ALA A 21 8.39 4.24 6.86
N GLY A 22 7.99 5.09 5.90
CA GLY A 22 6.67 5.11 5.31
C GLY A 22 6.31 3.78 4.62
N TRP A 23 7.19 3.26 3.75
CA TRP A 23 6.99 1.95 3.13
C TRP A 23 6.94 0.82 4.16
N LEU A 24 7.81 0.85 5.17
CA LEU A 24 7.81 -0.15 6.23
C LEU A 24 6.52 -0.13 7.04
N LEU A 25 6.07 1.05 7.49
CA LEU A 25 4.83 1.20 8.24
C LEU A 25 3.61 0.84 7.38
N ALA A 26 3.61 1.20 6.10
CA ALA A 26 2.54 0.85 5.18
C ALA A 26 2.44 -0.68 5.01
N ALA A 27 3.57 -1.35 4.84
CA ALA A 27 3.64 -2.80 4.82
C ALA A 27 3.14 -3.39 6.15
N LEU A 28 3.73 -3.01 7.29
CA LEU A 28 3.32 -3.52 8.60
C LEU A 28 1.82 -3.29 8.89
N GLY A 29 1.26 -2.17 8.41
CA GLY A 29 -0.16 -1.90 8.51
C GLY A 29 -1.03 -2.78 7.61
N TYR A 30 -0.55 -3.06 6.39
CA TYR A 30 -1.27 -3.92 5.45
C TYR A 30 -1.29 -5.38 5.88
N TRP A 31 -0.14 -5.93 6.29
CA TRP A 31 -0.03 -7.29 6.84
C TRP A 31 -0.49 -7.41 8.30
N GLY A 32 -0.66 -6.27 8.98
CA GLY A 32 -1.17 -6.21 10.35
C GLY A 32 -2.67 -6.49 10.44
N ALA A 33 -3.17 -6.66 11.67
CA ALA A 33 -4.58 -6.90 11.91
C ALA A 33 -5.43 -5.67 11.55
N TRP A 34 -6.43 -5.85 10.70
CA TRP A 34 -7.47 -4.86 10.43
C TRP A 34 -8.70 -5.11 11.29
N VAL A 35 -9.10 -6.37 11.40
CA VAL A 35 -10.05 -6.84 12.40
C VAL A 35 -9.27 -7.42 13.57
N TRP A 36 -9.47 -6.85 14.75
CA TRP A 36 -8.86 -7.36 15.97
C TRP A 36 -9.78 -8.33 16.70
N ALA A 37 -9.21 -9.47 17.07
CA ALA A 37 -9.81 -10.45 17.96
C ALA A 37 -8.74 -11.02 18.89
N LYS A 38 -9.14 -11.46 20.09
CA LYS A 38 -8.21 -12.04 21.08
C LYS A 38 -7.55 -13.32 20.53
N PRO A 39 -8.29 -14.31 19.98
CA PRO A 39 -7.68 -15.45 19.31
C PRO A 39 -7.00 -15.03 18.01
N ALA A 40 -5.77 -15.49 17.79
CA ALA A 40 -5.00 -15.10 16.60
C ALA A 40 -5.67 -15.54 15.29
N GLY A 41 -6.32 -16.70 15.26
CA GLY A 41 -7.02 -17.22 14.07
C GLY A 41 -8.30 -16.46 13.70
N LEU A 42 -8.77 -15.55 14.55
CA LEU A 42 -9.90 -14.67 14.27
C LEU A 42 -9.46 -13.24 13.93
N ARG A 43 -8.15 -12.99 13.81
CA ARG A 43 -7.66 -11.69 13.33
C ARG A 43 -7.64 -11.73 11.82
N VAL A 44 -8.25 -10.75 11.19
CA VAL A 44 -8.22 -10.61 9.73
C VAL A 44 -7.17 -9.56 9.38
N PRO A 45 -6.04 -9.96 8.76
CA PRO A 45 -5.07 -9.00 8.26
C PRO A 45 -5.58 -8.32 6.98
N GLY A 46 -5.00 -7.18 6.63
CA GLY A 46 -5.41 -6.43 5.44
C GLY A 46 -5.27 -7.22 4.14
N ILE A 47 -4.23 -8.04 4.04
CA ILE A 47 -3.98 -8.92 2.87
C ILE A 47 -5.13 -9.91 2.61
N ASP A 48 -5.80 -10.37 3.66
CA ASP A 48 -6.88 -11.34 3.53
C ASP A 48 -8.23 -10.67 3.26
N LEU A 49 -8.37 -9.35 3.46
CA LEU A 49 -9.65 -8.65 3.30
C LEU A 49 -10.22 -8.74 1.89
N ALA A 50 -9.36 -8.72 0.86
CA ALA A 50 -9.80 -8.85 -0.53
C ALA A 50 -10.56 -10.16 -0.78
N GLU A 51 -10.22 -11.23 -0.06
CA GLU A 51 -10.92 -12.50 -0.16
C GLU A 51 -11.97 -12.70 0.92
N TYR A 52 -11.75 -12.20 2.13
CA TYR A 52 -12.66 -12.36 3.25
C TYR A 52 -14.04 -11.75 2.97
N VAL A 53 -14.07 -10.55 2.37
CA VAL A 53 -15.33 -9.81 2.14
C VAL A 53 -16.31 -10.50 1.20
N LYS A 54 -15.83 -11.41 0.33
CA LYS A 54 -16.70 -12.18 -0.56
C LYS A 54 -17.58 -13.19 0.18
N PHE A 55 -17.24 -13.51 1.42
CA PHE A 55 -17.99 -14.44 2.26
C PHE A 55 -19.06 -13.73 3.12
N ILE A 56 -19.07 -12.40 3.16
CA ILE A 56 -20.07 -11.62 3.89
C ILE A 56 -21.42 -11.68 3.16
N ALA A 57 -22.48 -12.08 3.85
CA ALA A 57 -23.80 -12.34 3.25
C ALA A 57 -24.41 -11.08 2.61
N GLU A 58 -24.24 -9.93 3.24
CA GLU A 58 -24.72 -8.61 2.80
C GLU A 58 -24.00 -8.14 1.52
N VAL A 59 -22.72 -8.48 1.36
CA VAL A 59 -21.96 -8.20 0.14
C VAL A 59 -22.42 -9.15 -0.99
N ARG A 60 -22.59 -10.45 -0.68
CA ARG A 60 -23.04 -11.46 -1.65
C ARG A 60 -24.46 -11.23 -2.15
N SER A 61 -25.35 -10.76 -1.28
CA SER A 61 -26.73 -10.41 -1.63
C SER A 61 -26.86 -9.07 -2.36
N GLY A 62 -25.76 -8.30 -2.47
CA GLY A 62 -25.75 -7.00 -3.13
C GLY A 62 -26.31 -5.86 -2.28
N GLN A 63 -26.59 -6.09 -0.99
CA GLN A 63 -27.01 -5.04 -0.06
C GLN A 63 -25.87 -4.02 0.19
N ILE A 64 -24.63 -4.50 0.21
CA ILE A 64 -23.44 -3.66 0.26
C ILE A 64 -22.68 -3.81 -1.07
N HIS A 65 -22.67 -2.73 -1.87
CA HIS A 65 -21.86 -2.67 -3.08
C HIS A 65 -20.39 -2.45 -2.71
N LEU A 66 -19.59 -3.50 -2.85
CA LEU A 66 -18.16 -3.46 -2.54
C LEU A 66 -17.34 -4.10 -3.65
N THR A 67 -16.30 -3.39 -4.08
CA THR A 67 -15.30 -3.89 -5.03
C THR A 67 -14.11 -4.41 -4.25
N ARG A 68 -13.88 -5.72 -4.28
CA ARG A 68 -12.86 -6.39 -3.44
C ARG A 68 -11.43 -5.93 -3.75
N GLU A 69 -11.16 -5.55 -5.00
CA GLU A 69 -9.84 -5.15 -5.47
C GLU A 69 -9.38 -3.83 -4.82
N LEU A 70 -10.28 -3.07 -4.21
CA LEU A 70 -9.93 -1.88 -3.43
C LEU A 70 -8.97 -2.22 -2.28
N PHE A 71 -9.10 -3.41 -1.69
CA PHE A 71 -8.19 -3.88 -0.65
C PHE A 71 -6.79 -4.20 -1.16
N LEU A 72 -6.58 -4.34 -2.47
CA LEU A 72 -5.25 -4.58 -3.05
C LEU A 72 -4.49 -3.29 -3.40
N LEU A 73 -5.18 -2.14 -3.39
CA LEU A 73 -4.59 -0.84 -3.70
C LEU A 73 -3.38 -0.46 -2.81
N PRO A 74 -3.35 -0.78 -1.51
CA PRO A 74 -2.15 -0.58 -0.69
C PRO A 74 -0.90 -1.26 -1.24
N LEU A 75 -0.98 -2.54 -1.63
CA LEU A 75 0.15 -3.26 -2.23
C LEU A 75 0.57 -2.60 -3.54
N ALA A 76 -0.40 -2.18 -4.36
CA ALA A 76 -0.13 -1.53 -5.64
C ALA A 76 0.62 -0.22 -5.41
N ALA A 77 0.15 0.61 -4.49
CA ALA A 77 0.78 1.88 -4.17
C ALA A 77 2.18 1.69 -3.59
N ILE A 78 2.39 0.73 -2.68
CA ILE A 78 3.73 0.46 -2.12
C ILE A 78 4.69 0.01 -3.25
N SER A 79 4.30 -0.96 -4.07
CA SER A 79 5.13 -1.48 -5.16
C SER A 79 5.44 -0.42 -6.23
N LEU A 80 4.43 0.32 -6.68
CA LEU A 80 4.60 1.39 -7.66
C LEU A 80 5.43 2.54 -7.09
N SER A 81 5.23 2.90 -5.81
CA SER A 81 6.03 3.92 -5.12
C SER A 81 7.50 3.55 -5.08
N MET A 82 7.81 2.30 -4.68
CA MET A 82 9.18 1.77 -4.69
C MET A 82 9.79 1.84 -6.09
N SER A 83 9.07 1.34 -7.11
CA SER A 83 9.53 1.36 -8.51
C SER A 83 9.78 2.78 -9.04
N LEU A 84 8.91 3.72 -8.71
CA LEU A 84 8.97 5.10 -9.20
C LEU A 84 10.09 5.93 -8.54
N LEU A 85 10.42 5.60 -7.28
CA LEU A 85 11.30 6.41 -6.43
C LEU A 85 12.67 5.77 -6.15
N ALA A 86 12.85 4.46 -6.32
CA ALA A 86 14.08 3.75 -5.98
C ALA A 86 15.34 4.32 -6.63
N HIS A 87 15.28 4.68 -7.91
CA HIS A 87 16.45 5.13 -8.68
C HIS A 87 16.62 6.66 -8.73
N ARG A 88 15.85 7.40 -7.94
CA ARG A 88 15.92 8.86 -7.88
C ARG A 88 17.21 9.36 -7.25
N ARG A 89 17.83 10.36 -7.88
CA ARG A 89 19.09 10.95 -7.42
C ARG A 89 18.86 11.86 -6.21
N GLU A 90 17.70 12.51 -6.17
CA GLU A 90 17.23 13.45 -5.17
C GLU A 90 17.06 12.79 -3.79
N LEU A 91 16.69 11.50 -3.77
CA LEU A 91 16.50 10.72 -2.54
C LEU A 91 17.82 10.18 -1.95
N LYS A 92 18.96 10.37 -2.63
CA LYS A 92 20.31 10.03 -2.13
C LYS A 92 20.48 8.60 -1.58
N PHE A 93 19.70 7.63 -2.06
CA PHE A 93 19.90 6.23 -1.71
C PHE A 93 21.29 5.74 -2.18
N PRO A 94 22.00 4.93 -1.39
CA PRO A 94 23.21 4.24 -1.86
C PRO A 94 22.85 3.22 -2.95
N GLY A 95 23.77 2.95 -3.88
CA GLY A 95 23.49 2.19 -5.11
C GLY A 95 22.87 0.81 -4.86
N VAL A 96 23.40 0.05 -3.90
CA VAL A 96 22.87 -1.27 -3.52
C VAL A 96 21.45 -1.19 -3.00
N LEU A 97 21.15 -0.19 -2.15
CA LEU A 97 19.81 -0.02 -1.58
C LEU A 97 18.77 0.32 -2.65
N ARG A 98 19.14 1.06 -3.70
CA ARG A 98 18.23 1.36 -4.83
C ARG A 98 17.74 0.08 -5.49
N TRP A 99 18.67 -0.81 -5.81
CA TRP A 99 18.35 -2.10 -6.42
C TRP A 99 17.56 -3.00 -5.47
N PHE A 100 17.93 -3.01 -4.19
CA PHE A 100 17.17 -3.77 -3.19
C PHE A 100 15.72 -3.29 -3.07
N ILE A 101 15.48 -1.98 -2.98
CA ILE A 101 14.12 -1.40 -2.92
C ILE A 101 13.34 -1.74 -4.19
N ASN A 102 13.95 -1.57 -5.37
CA ASN A 102 13.30 -1.89 -6.63
C ASN A 102 12.98 -3.39 -6.74
N LEU A 103 13.89 -4.25 -6.30
CA LEU A 103 13.68 -5.70 -6.26
C LEU A 103 12.56 -6.05 -5.29
N LEU A 104 12.45 -5.38 -4.14
CA LEU A 104 11.39 -5.57 -3.13
C LEU A 104 10.00 -5.17 -3.66
N ALA A 105 9.91 -4.27 -4.64
CA ALA A 105 8.65 -3.93 -5.29
C ALA A 105 7.97 -5.15 -5.93
N VAL A 106 8.76 -6.13 -6.42
CA VAL A 106 8.27 -7.34 -7.06
C VAL A 106 7.52 -8.27 -6.09
N PRO A 107 8.11 -8.77 -4.97
CA PRO A 107 7.37 -9.60 -4.03
C PRO A 107 6.18 -8.85 -3.39
N VAL A 108 6.26 -7.52 -3.22
CA VAL A 108 5.09 -6.72 -2.79
C VAL A 108 3.96 -6.80 -3.81
N ALA A 109 4.26 -6.69 -5.11
CA ALA A 109 3.27 -6.89 -6.17
C ALA A 109 2.73 -8.33 -6.21
N LEU A 110 3.61 -9.33 -6.09
CA LEU A 110 3.23 -10.75 -6.07
C LEU A 110 2.42 -11.13 -4.83
N SER A 111 2.45 -10.32 -3.78
CA SER A 111 1.57 -10.51 -2.61
C SER A 111 0.10 -10.21 -2.91
N MET A 112 -0.21 -9.70 -4.11
CA MET A 112 -1.57 -9.67 -4.64
C MET A 112 -2.00 -11.00 -5.24
N LEU A 113 -1.20 -12.07 -5.25
CA LEU A 113 -1.66 -13.37 -5.71
C LEU A 113 -2.78 -13.88 -4.80
N PRO A 114 -3.80 -14.56 -5.35
CA PRO A 114 -4.77 -15.22 -4.49
C PRO A 114 -4.09 -16.31 -3.64
N PRO A 115 -4.61 -16.61 -2.43
CA PRO A 115 -3.99 -17.57 -1.51
C PRO A 115 -3.72 -18.95 -2.14
N ALA A 116 -4.64 -19.41 -3.00
CA ALA A 116 -4.43 -20.52 -3.89
C ALA A 116 -4.49 -19.99 -5.32
N TRP A 117 -3.43 -20.19 -6.10
CA TRP A 117 -3.36 -19.69 -7.47
C TRP A 117 -2.84 -20.77 -8.43
N THR A 118 -3.38 -20.72 -9.64
CA THR A 118 -2.89 -21.43 -10.82
C THR A 118 -2.91 -20.46 -12.00
N PRO A 119 -2.10 -20.69 -13.06
CA PRO A 119 -2.13 -19.82 -14.24
C PRO A 119 -3.53 -19.68 -14.86
N SER A 120 -4.33 -20.75 -14.84
CA SER A 120 -5.72 -20.72 -15.33
C SER A 120 -6.66 -19.90 -14.45
N LEU A 121 -6.44 -19.86 -13.13
CA LEU A 121 -7.24 -19.03 -12.22
C LEU A 121 -7.01 -17.54 -12.48
N LEU A 122 -5.78 -17.13 -12.78
CA LEU A 122 -5.38 -15.72 -12.93
C LEU A 122 -6.00 -15.02 -14.15
N VAL A 123 -6.51 -15.80 -15.12
CA VAL A 123 -7.18 -15.29 -16.32
C VAL A 123 -8.71 -15.28 -16.21
N THR A 124 -9.27 -15.75 -15.09
CA THR A 124 -10.71 -15.71 -14.86
C THR A 124 -11.21 -14.26 -14.69
N PRO A 125 -12.50 -13.98 -14.96
CA PRO A 125 -13.07 -12.64 -14.77
C PRO A 125 -12.96 -12.14 -13.33
N GLU A 126 -12.93 -13.05 -12.35
CA GLU A 126 -12.72 -12.73 -10.94
C GLU A 126 -11.34 -12.11 -10.73
N PHE A 127 -10.27 -12.73 -11.25
CA PHE A 127 -8.89 -12.34 -10.94
C PHE A 127 -8.22 -11.44 -11.98
N VAL A 128 -8.79 -11.26 -13.17
CA VAL A 128 -8.12 -10.53 -14.25
C VAL A 128 -7.69 -9.12 -13.84
N LYS A 129 -8.51 -8.37 -13.10
CA LYS A 129 -8.17 -7.01 -12.64
C LYS A 129 -6.98 -7.01 -11.67
N GLN A 130 -6.98 -7.95 -10.72
CA GLN A 130 -5.90 -8.17 -9.76
C GLN A 130 -4.60 -8.60 -10.47
N THR A 131 -4.70 -9.53 -11.42
CA THR A 131 -3.57 -9.97 -12.26
C THR A 131 -3.02 -8.82 -13.09
N THR A 132 -3.88 -7.99 -13.69
CA THR A 132 -3.45 -6.80 -14.45
C THR A 132 -2.72 -5.80 -13.55
N ALA A 133 -3.28 -5.48 -12.37
CA ALA A 133 -2.64 -4.56 -11.42
C ALA A 133 -1.26 -5.07 -10.97
N MET A 134 -1.15 -6.36 -10.67
CA MET A 134 0.11 -7.02 -10.35
C MET A 134 1.11 -6.93 -11.52
N GLY A 135 0.67 -7.23 -12.75
CA GLY A 135 1.49 -7.12 -13.95
C GLY A 135 2.01 -5.71 -14.19
N VAL A 136 1.16 -4.69 -14.01
CA VAL A 136 1.55 -3.27 -14.08
C VAL A 136 2.63 -2.95 -13.05
N CYS A 137 2.51 -3.43 -11.81
CA CYS A 137 3.51 -3.21 -10.77
C CYS A 137 4.85 -3.87 -11.10
N VAL A 138 4.84 -5.10 -11.61
CA VAL A 138 6.08 -5.80 -12.02
C VAL A 138 6.75 -5.10 -13.21
N VAL A 139 5.98 -4.72 -14.22
CA VAL A 139 6.49 -3.96 -15.37
C VAL A 139 7.04 -2.61 -14.91
N ALA A 140 6.37 -1.92 -13.98
CA ALA A 140 6.87 -0.69 -13.37
C ALA A 140 8.24 -0.88 -12.70
N ALA A 141 8.45 -1.98 -11.97
CA ALA A 141 9.75 -2.30 -11.36
C ALA A 141 10.85 -2.53 -12.42
N LEU A 142 10.53 -3.17 -13.54
CA LEU A 142 11.46 -3.35 -14.66
C LEU A 142 11.80 -2.01 -15.34
N LEU A 143 10.81 -1.11 -15.45
CA LEU A 143 10.97 0.21 -16.06
C LEU A 143 11.56 1.27 -15.10
N ALA A 144 11.74 0.94 -13.82
CA ALA A 144 12.22 1.85 -12.80
C ALA A 144 13.55 2.53 -13.17
N TYR A 145 14.54 1.73 -13.59
CA TYR A 145 15.84 2.23 -14.01
C TYR A 145 15.87 2.82 -15.43
N PRO A 146 15.41 2.13 -16.49
CA PRO A 146 15.55 2.67 -17.84
C PRO A 146 14.65 3.88 -18.12
N LEU A 147 13.48 3.97 -17.48
CA LEU A 147 12.46 4.98 -17.78
C LEU A 147 12.17 5.91 -16.59
N PHE A 148 11.72 5.37 -15.45
CA PHE A 148 11.16 6.20 -14.38
C PHE A 148 12.18 7.10 -13.68
N ARG A 149 13.47 6.74 -13.67
CA ARG A 149 14.53 7.60 -13.14
C ARG A 149 14.61 8.97 -13.82
N HIS A 150 14.12 9.07 -15.06
CA HIS A 150 14.20 10.28 -15.90
C HIS A 150 12.94 11.14 -15.85
N LEU A 151 11.83 10.63 -15.29
CA LEU A 151 10.59 11.40 -15.18
C LEU A 151 10.82 12.66 -14.31
N PRO A 152 10.18 13.81 -14.55
CA PRO A 152 10.27 14.95 -13.64
C PRO A 152 9.86 14.57 -12.22
N LEU A 153 10.57 15.09 -11.20
CA LEU A 153 10.26 14.80 -9.80
C LEU A 153 8.81 15.18 -9.44
N VAL A 154 8.30 16.29 -10.00
CA VAL A 154 6.91 16.73 -9.81
C VAL A 154 5.93 15.66 -10.28
N ALA A 155 6.13 15.10 -11.47
CA ALA A 155 5.25 14.06 -12.00
C ALA A 155 5.28 12.80 -11.11
N ALA A 156 6.47 12.37 -10.70
CA ALA A 156 6.61 11.22 -9.81
C ALA A 156 5.98 11.46 -8.43
N ALA A 157 6.19 12.65 -7.85
CA ALA A 157 5.59 13.04 -6.58
C ALA A 157 4.07 13.08 -6.65
N SER A 158 3.50 13.64 -7.73
CA SER A 158 2.06 13.72 -7.94
C SER A 158 1.43 12.34 -8.10
N VAL A 159 2.00 11.48 -8.97
CA VAL A 159 1.51 10.10 -9.16
C VAL A 159 1.57 9.33 -7.84
N ASN A 160 2.71 9.40 -7.14
CA ASN A 160 2.88 8.74 -5.84
C ASN A 160 1.91 9.26 -4.78
N GLY A 161 1.71 10.58 -4.71
CA GLY A 161 0.80 11.21 -3.76
C GLY A 161 -0.66 10.81 -3.99
N VAL A 162 -1.12 10.83 -5.24
CA VAL A 162 -2.47 10.38 -5.61
C VAL A 162 -2.65 8.90 -5.28
N LEU A 163 -1.70 8.04 -5.68
CA LEU A 163 -1.76 6.62 -5.35
C LEU A 163 -1.83 6.39 -3.84
N ALA A 164 -0.99 7.07 -3.05
CA ALA A 164 -1.00 6.95 -1.61
C ALA A 164 -2.34 7.38 -1.01
N VAL A 165 -2.91 8.50 -1.44
CA VAL A 165 -4.22 8.98 -0.94
C VAL A 165 -5.34 8.00 -1.28
N LEU A 166 -5.41 7.54 -2.54
CA LEU A 166 -6.43 6.57 -2.97
C LEU A 166 -6.31 5.25 -2.19
N SER A 167 -5.08 4.78 -1.95
CA SER A 167 -4.80 3.57 -1.17
C SER A 167 -5.00 3.71 0.33
N ILE A 168 -5.27 4.92 0.83
CA ILE A 168 -5.77 5.14 2.19
C ILE A 168 -7.30 5.17 2.16
N VAL A 169 -7.86 6.08 1.37
CA VAL A 169 -9.28 6.43 1.42
C VAL A 169 -10.15 5.26 0.99
N LEU A 170 -9.84 4.62 -0.14
CA LEU A 170 -10.70 3.59 -0.72
C LEU A 170 -10.76 2.30 0.12
N PRO A 171 -9.64 1.65 0.49
CA PRO A 171 -9.71 0.42 1.29
C PRO A 171 -10.23 0.67 2.70
N ILE A 172 -9.92 1.81 3.32
CA ILE A 172 -10.47 2.13 4.65
C ILE A 172 -11.97 2.38 4.56
N SER A 173 -12.45 3.11 3.56
CA SER A 173 -13.90 3.30 3.34
C SER A 173 -14.61 1.97 3.08
N ALA A 174 -14.02 1.09 2.27
CA ALA A 174 -14.56 -0.25 2.00
C ALA A 174 -14.56 -1.13 3.26
N PHE A 175 -13.53 -1.04 4.10
CA PHE A 175 -13.48 -1.74 5.38
C PHE A 175 -14.56 -1.23 6.35
N LEU A 176 -14.76 0.07 6.42
CA LEU A 176 -15.77 0.67 7.31
C LEU A 176 -17.20 0.31 6.89
N SER A 177 -17.48 0.12 5.59
CA SER A 177 -18.82 -0.27 5.14
C SER A 177 -19.20 -1.71 5.54
N VAL A 178 -18.22 -2.60 5.71
CA VAL A 178 -18.46 -3.99 6.14
C VAL A 178 -18.30 -4.19 7.65
N ARG A 179 -17.99 -3.14 8.42
CA ARG A 179 -17.74 -3.23 9.86
C ARG A 179 -18.95 -3.76 10.64
N LEU A 180 -20.17 -3.28 10.34
CA LEU A 180 -21.36 -3.75 11.04
C LEU A 180 -21.70 -5.22 10.73
N PRO A 181 -21.68 -5.68 9.46
CA PRO A 181 -21.78 -7.11 9.15
C PRO A 181 -20.75 -7.99 9.87
N LEU A 182 -19.52 -7.50 10.06
CA LEU A 182 -18.50 -8.21 10.83
C LEU A 182 -18.91 -8.42 12.29
N ASP A 183 -19.57 -7.45 12.92
CA ASP A 183 -20.07 -7.60 14.30
C ASP A 183 -21.06 -8.78 14.40
N THR A 184 -21.93 -8.96 13.39
CA THR A 184 -22.86 -10.09 13.31
C THR A 184 -22.15 -11.42 13.13
N ILE A 185 -21.16 -11.50 12.23
CA ILE A 185 -20.38 -12.73 11.98
C ILE A 185 -19.62 -13.17 13.23
N TYR A 186 -19.07 -12.22 13.99
CA TYR A 186 -18.31 -12.49 15.21
C TYR A 186 -19.22 -12.69 16.43
N GLY A 187 -20.51 -12.39 16.32
CA GLY A 187 -21.47 -12.47 17.43
C GLY A 187 -21.23 -11.41 18.53
N HIS A 188 -20.34 -10.45 18.29
CA HIS A 188 -20.02 -9.35 19.18
C HIS A 188 -19.36 -8.20 18.40
N PRO A 189 -19.36 -6.96 18.91
CA PRO A 189 -18.67 -5.85 18.27
C PRO A 189 -17.19 -6.17 18.05
N VAL A 190 -16.72 -6.10 16.81
CA VAL A 190 -15.31 -6.25 16.46
C VAL A 190 -14.56 -4.95 16.72
N SER A 191 -13.32 -5.06 17.20
CA SER A 191 -12.45 -3.91 17.42
C SER A 191 -11.55 -3.68 16.21
N TYR A 192 -11.21 -2.42 15.98
CA TYR A 192 -10.20 -2.05 14.99
C TYR A 192 -8.83 -2.58 15.41
N GLY A 193 -8.15 -3.28 14.49
CA GLY A 193 -6.74 -3.54 14.65
C GLY A 193 -5.88 -2.30 14.31
N SER A 194 -4.59 -2.38 14.59
CA SER A 194 -3.65 -1.28 14.29
C SER A 194 -3.32 -1.15 12.80
N GLY A 195 -3.67 -2.13 11.99
CA GLY A 195 -3.35 -2.22 10.57
C GLY A 195 -3.72 -0.97 9.76
N PRO A 196 -5.00 -0.54 9.76
CA PRO A 196 -5.45 0.64 9.01
C PRO A 196 -4.71 1.92 9.41
N ILE A 197 -4.41 2.09 10.71
CA ILE A 197 -3.72 3.28 11.23
C ILE A 197 -2.27 3.29 10.78
N LEU A 198 -1.55 2.17 10.94
CA LEU A 198 -0.17 2.04 10.48
C LEU A 198 -0.06 2.21 8.97
N LEU A 199 -1.02 1.65 8.22
CA LEU A 199 -1.10 1.81 6.77
C LEU A 199 -1.24 3.29 6.41
N ALA A 200 -2.19 4.00 7.02
CA ALA A 200 -2.45 5.41 6.75
C ALA A 200 -1.23 6.28 7.08
N ILE A 201 -0.61 6.10 8.24
CA ILE A 201 0.61 6.83 8.64
C ILE A 201 1.75 6.55 7.64
N GLY A 202 1.93 5.29 7.24
CA GLY A 202 2.94 4.89 6.28
C GLY A 202 2.74 5.54 4.92
N LEU A 203 1.54 5.44 4.35
CA LEU A 203 1.21 6.01 3.04
C LEU A 203 1.21 7.55 3.04
N LEU A 204 0.80 8.21 4.13
CA LEU A 204 0.95 9.66 4.27
C LEU A 204 2.43 10.07 4.27
N SER A 205 3.28 9.32 4.97
CA SER A 205 4.72 9.55 4.97
C SER A 205 5.32 9.40 3.56
N VAL A 206 4.88 8.38 2.82
CA VAL A 206 5.24 8.14 1.41
C VAL A 206 4.77 9.29 0.51
N ALA A 207 3.58 9.84 0.74
CA ALA A 207 3.06 10.98 -0.04
C ALA A 207 3.82 12.28 0.25
N ILE A 208 4.15 12.55 1.51
CA ILE A 208 4.79 13.79 1.96
C ILE A 208 6.28 13.84 1.58
N ALA A 209 7.00 12.72 1.67
CA ALA A 209 8.44 12.67 1.42
C ALA A 209 8.89 13.32 0.09
N PRO A 210 8.34 12.98 -1.09
CA PRO A 210 8.75 13.62 -2.35
C PRO A 210 8.30 15.09 -2.45
N LEU A 211 7.23 15.50 -1.78
CA LEU A 211 6.82 16.91 -1.72
C LEU A 211 7.81 17.78 -0.95
N LEU A 212 8.45 17.21 0.09
CA LEU A 212 9.52 17.90 0.82
C LEU A 212 10.77 18.11 -0.04
N LEU A 213 11.00 17.26 -1.04
CA LEU A 213 12.08 17.45 -2.01
C LEU A 213 11.76 18.58 -2.99
N LEU A 214 10.50 18.66 -3.46
CA LEU A 214 10.07 19.74 -4.37
C LEU A 214 10.23 21.13 -3.76
N ARG A 215 10.01 21.29 -2.45
CA ARG A 215 10.18 22.58 -1.76
C ARG A 215 11.63 23.06 -1.65
N ARG A 216 12.60 22.19 -1.95
CA ARG A 216 14.04 22.49 -1.83
C ARG A 216 14.68 22.88 -3.17
N HIS A 217 13.92 22.77 -4.26
CA HIS A 217 14.29 23.17 -5.61
C HIS A 217 13.46 24.39 -6.02
#